data_AF-A0A7S1XIS4-F1
#
_entry.id   AF-A0A7S1XIS4-F1
#
_cell.length_a   1.000
_cell.length_b   1.000
_cell.length_c   1.000
_cell.angle_alpha   90.00
_cell.angle_beta   90.00
_cell.angle_gamma   90.00
#
_symmetry.space_group_name_H-M   'P 1'
#
loop_
_entity.id
_entity.type
_entity.pdbx_description
1 polymer ?
#
loop_
_entity_poly.entity_id
_entity_poly.type
_entity_poly.pdbx_seq_one_letter_code
_entity_poly.pdbx_strand_id
1 'polypeptide(L)'
;RAATKIQSAWRACKGRYLARIAHGLAMLRMHEHSAATVMQRVYRGKLGRRKFEAHRASLMADRLRLRAAALIERIFRGHKGRELCEIEKNLQAMSGKAEPLYAKRKALLHEKDELAATLSQLESKIAFYEKEIDEIERELKIIAATKSKYWDSSRVVAGVRQRYLTSFLQARLREQLDEFKTRHREATRSRDKGTADQRANKRLLRAVDREIIPLTRGVVRKTKRERSARLRHKVRSEHAGAVGMQRVFRGHRARSAIFAWTRDYW
;
A
#
# COMPACT_ATOMS: atom_id res chain seq x y z
N ARG A 1 -93.07 -47.22 47.89
CA ARG A 1 -92.52 -46.25 48.90
C ARG A 1 -91.11 -46.61 49.39
N ALA A 2 -90.74 -47.90 49.53
CA ALA A 2 -89.39 -48.28 49.96
C ALA A 2 -88.30 -48.01 48.89
N ALA A 3 -88.56 -48.37 47.63
CA ALA A 3 -87.61 -48.17 46.52
C ALA A 3 -87.16 -46.70 46.36
N THR A 4 -88.07 -45.74 46.50
CA THR A 4 -87.75 -44.31 46.38
C THR A 4 -86.89 -43.79 47.54
N LYS A 5 -87.05 -44.33 48.76
CA LYS A 5 -86.19 -44.02 49.92
C LYS A 5 -84.79 -44.61 49.77
N ILE A 6 -84.69 -45.83 49.25
CA ILE A 6 -83.38 -46.47 48.96
C ILE A 6 -82.65 -45.69 47.87
N GLN A 7 -83.37 -45.31 46.80
CA GLN A 7 -82.80 -44.51 45.73
C GLN A 7 -82.39 -43.10 46.18
N SER A 8 -83.17 -42.44 47.06
CA SER A 8 -82.80 -41.12 47.59
C SER A 8 -81.59 -41.20 48.53
N ALA A 9 -81.53 -42.21 49.40
CA ALA A 9 -80.38 -42.47 50.27
C ALA A 9 -79.10 -42.78 49.46
N TRP A 10 -79.21 -43.61 48.41
CA TRP A 10 -78.10 -43.90 47.52
C TRP A 10 -77.63 -42.66 46.75
N ARG A 11 -78.54 -41.86 46.18
CA ARG A 11 -78.19 -40.60 45.49
C ARG A 11 -77.52 -39.60 46.45
N ALA A 12 -78.00 -39.48 47.69
CA ALA A 12 -77.40 -38.63 48.70
C ALA A 12 -76.01 -39.13 49.12
N CYS A 13 -75.84 -40.44 49.29
CA CYS A 13 -74.54 -41.06 49.59
C CYS A 13 -73.55 -40.84 48.44
N LYS A 14 -73.97 -41.12 47.20
CA LYS A 14 -73.19 -40.87 45.97
C LYS A 14 -72.84 -39.39 45.81
N GLY A 15 -73.79 -38.48 46.05
CA GLY A 15 -73.56 -37.04 45.99
C GLY A 15 -72.51 -36.57 46.99
N ARG A 16 -72.58 -37.03 48.25
CA ARG A 16 -71.56 -36.74 49.27
C ARG A 16 -70.20 -37.33 48.93
N TYR A 17 -70.16 -38.55 48.38
CA TYR A 17 -68.92 -39.18 47.93
C TYR A 17 -68.27 -38.40 46.78
N LEU A 18 -69.03 -38.04 45.75
CA LEU A 18 -68.55 -37.24 44.62
C LEU A 18 -68.12 -35.83 45.07
N ALA A 19 -68.85 -35.19 45.98
CA ALA A 19 -68.45 -33.89 46.54
C ALA A 19 -67.13 -33.97 47.30
N ARG A 20 -66.90 -35.05 48.07
CA ARG A 20 -65.62 -35.29 48.75
C ARG A 20 -64.48 -35.49 47.76
N ILE A 21 -64.70 -36.25 46.68
CA ILE A 21 -63.71 -36.41 45.61
C ILE A 21 -63.42 -35.06 44.94
N ALA A 22 -64.45 -34.31 44.58
CA ALA A 22 -64.30 -33.01 43.93
C ALA A 22 -63.52 -32.02 44.82
N HIS A 23 -63.81 -32.00 46.12
CA HIS A 23 -63.07 -31.21 47.10
C HIS A 23 -61.61 -31.65 47.22
N GLY A 24 -61.35 -32.96 47.31
CA GLY A 24 -60.00 -33.50 47.33
C GLY A 24 -59.20 -33.14 46.06
N LEU A 25 -59.82 -33.23 44.89
CA LEU A 25 -59.22 -32.83 43.62
C LEU A 25 -58.96 -31.32 43.56
N ALA A 26 -59.86 -30.49 44.09
CA ALA A 26 -59.66 -29.04 44.17
C ALA A 26 -58.46 -28.69 45.06
N MET A 27 -58.33 -29.33 46.23
CA MET A 27 -57.19 -29.15 47.13
C MET A 27 -55.87 -29.60 46.49
N LEU A 28 -55.87 -30.75 45.81
CA LEU A 28 -54.69 -31.23 45.08
C LEU A 28 -54.25 -30.24 44.00
N ARG A 29 -55.19 -29.70 43.21
CA ARG A 29 -54.88 -28.66 42.21
C ARG A 29 -54.30 -27.39 42.83
N MET A 30 -54.79 -26.97 43.99
CA MET A 30 -54.22 -25.83 44.71
C MET A 30 -52.77 -26.08 45.15
N HIS A 31 -52.47 -27.28 45.66
CA HIS A 31 -51.11 -27.67 46.03
C HIS A 31 -50.19 -27.75 44.80
N GLU A 32 -50.65 -28.35 43.70
CA GLU A 32 -49.93 -28.40 42.42
C GLU A 32 -49.62 -26.99 41.90
N HIS A 33 -50.59 -26.08 41.95
CA HIS A 33 -50.41 -24.70 41.52
C HIS A 33 -49.38 -23.94 42.38
N SER A 34 -49.44 -24.12 43.70
CA SER A 34 -48.46 -23.54 44.63
C SER A 34 -47.05 -24.09 44.37
N ALA A 35 -46.92 -25.42 44.24
CA ALA A 35 -45.65 -26.07 43.93
C ALA A 35 -45.09 -25.61 42.57
N ALA A 36 -45.93 -25.54 41.54
CA ALA A 36 -45.55 -25.02 40.22
C ALA A 36 -45.06 -23.57 40.31
N THR A 37 -45.72 -22.72 41.10
CA THR A 37 -45.31 -21.32 41.30
C THR A 37 -43.93 -21.22 41.95
N VAL A 38 -43.66 -22.05 42.97
CA VAL A 38 -42.35 -22.13 43.62
C VAL A 38 -41.28 -22.60 42.63
N MET A 39 -41.55 -23.68 41.89
CA MET A 39 -40.62 -24.19 40.87
C MET A 39 -40.31 -23.15 39.80
N GLN A 40 -41.34 -22.46 39.28
CA GLN A 40 -41.16 -21.39 38.30
C GLN A 40 -40.34 -20.22 38.86
N ARG A 41 -40.57 -19.81 40.11
CA ARG A 41 -39.80 -18.75 40.78
C ARG A 41 -38.31 -19.13 40.88
N VAL A 42 -38.03 -20.34 41.37
CA VAL A 42 -36.64 -20.84 41.50
C VAL A 42 -35.97 -20.94 40.14
N TYR A 43 -36.66 -21.49 39.14
CA TYR A 43 -36.15 -21.62 37.78
C TYR A 43 -35.84 -20.26 37.15
N ARG A 44 -36.78 -19.29 37.20
CA ARG A 44 -36.58 -17.93 36.68
C ARG A 44 -35.41 -17.23 37.39
N GLY A 45 -35.29 -17.39 38.72
CA GLY A 45 -34.18 -16.85 39.50
C GLY A 45 -32.82 -17.44 39.08
N LYS A 46 -32.75 -18.77 38.90
CA LYS A 46 -31.53 -19.45 38.42
C LYS A 46 -31.17 -19.01 36.99
N LEU A 47 -32.17 -18.91 36.11
CA LEU A 47 -31.99 -18.45 34.74
C LEU A 47 -31.49 -17.00 34.69
N GLY A 48 -32.06 -16.11 35.51
CA GLY A 48 -31.65 -14.71 35.63
C GLY A 48 -30.19 -14.57 36.08
N ARG A 49 -29.79 -15.29 37.14
CA ARG A 49 -28.39 -15.29 37.62
C ARG A 49 -27.42 -15.81 36.57
N ARG A 50 -27.75 -16.92 35.89
CA ARG A 50 -26.92 -17.47 34.80
C ARG A 50 -26.76 -16.47 33.66
N LYS A 51 -27.84 -15.78 33.26
CA LYS A 51 -27.78 -14.72 32.23
C LYS A 51 -26.89 -13.55 32.67
N PHE A 52 -27.02 -13.12 33.93
CA PHE A 52 -26.20 -12.05 34.48
C PHE A 52 -24.71 -12.44 34.55
N GLU A 53 -24.39 -13.66 35.01
CA GLU A 53 -23.02 -14.16 35.04
C GLU A 53 -22.40 -14.22 33.64
N ALA A 54 -23.15 -14.72 32.66
CA ALA A 54 -22.72 -14.74 31.26
C ALA A 54 -22.48 -13.32 30.73
N HIS A 55 -23.39 -12.38 31.02
CA HIS A 55 -23.22 -10.98 30.62
C HIS A 55 -22.00 -10.34 31.29
N ARG A 56 -21.81 -10.55 32.59
CA ARG A 56 -20.64 -10.06 33.35
C ARG A 56 -19.34 -10.63 32.78
N ALA A 57 -19.31 -11.93 32.46
CA ALA A 57 -18.17 -12.58 31.83
C ALA A 57 -17.85 -11.97 30.46
N SER A 58 -18.89 -11.70 29.64
CA SER A 58 -18.73 -11.02 28.35
C SER A 58 -18.11 -9.63 28.51
N LEU A 59 -18.65 -8.80 29.42
CA LEU A 59 -18.11 -7.46 29.68
C LEU A 59 -16.66 -7.49 30.14
N MET A 60 -16.30 -8.45 31.00
CA MET A 60 -14.91 -8.61 31.45
C MET A 60 -13.99 -9.06 30.30
N ALA A 61 -14.45 -9.96 29.44
CA ALA A 61 -13.71 -10.37 28.26
C ALA A 61 -13.48 -9.19 27.31
N ASP A 62 -14.49 -8.36 27.08
CA ASP A 62 -14.39 -7.18 26.21
C ASP A 62 -13.45 -6.13 26.80
N ARG A 63 -13.52 -5.87 28.12
CA ARG A 63 -12.54 -5.00 28.80
C ARG A 63 -11.12 -5.52 28.66
N LEU A 64 -10.91 -6.83 28.80
CA LEU A 64 -9.58 -7.44 28.63
C LEU A 64 -9.09 -7.30 27.19
N ARG A 65 -9.97 -7.53 26.20
CA ARG A 65 -9.66 -7.34 24.76
C ARG A 65 -9.25 -5.90 24.46
N LEU A 66 -10.02 -4.92 24.93
CA LEU A 66 -9.72 -3.50 24.73
C LEU A 66 -8.40 -3.11 25.39
N ARG A 67 -8.14 -3.57 26.61
CA ARG A 67 -6.86 -3.32 27.29
C ARG A 67 -5.69 -3.97 26.56
N ALA A 68 -5.86 -5.19 26.05
CA ALA A 68 -4.86 -5.88 25.24
C ALA A 68 -4.59 -5.12 23.92
N ALA A 69 -5.64 -4.68 23.22
CA ALA A 69 -5.54 -3.88 22.01
C ALA A 69 -4.79 -2.57 22.26
N ALA A 70 -5.16 -1.81 23.31
CA ALA A 70 -4.48 -0.58 23.69
C ALA A 70 -3.00 -0.81 24.03
N LEU A 71 -2.67 -1.93 24.67
CA LEU A 71 -1.29 -2.31 24.97
C LEU A 71 -0.50 -2.62 23.69
N ILE A 72 -1.07 -3.39 22.76
CA ILE A 72 -0.46 -3.71 21.46
C ILE A 72 -0.22 -2.42 20.67
N GLU A 73 -1.23 -1.55 20.57
CA GLU A 73 -1.12 -0.27 19.89
C GLU A 73 -0.01 0.60 20.49
N ARG A 74 0.03 0.75 21.82
CA ARG A 74 1.06 1.52 22.50
C ARG A 74 2.46 0.99 22.19
N ILE A 75 2.65 -0.33 22.24
CA ILE A 75 3.92 -0.97 21.93
C ILE A 75 4.29 -0.74 20.46
N PHE A 76 3.34 -0.91 19.54
CA PHE A 76 3.56 -0.74 18.11
C PHE A 76 3.93 0.72 17.76
N ARG A 77 3.18 1.70 18.27
CA ARG A 77 3.47 3.12 18.09
C ARG A 77 4.86 3.47 18.64
N GLY A 78 5.19 3.01 19.84
CA GLY A 78 6.52 3.21 20.43
C GLY A 78 7.63 2.54 19.63
N HIS A 79 7.40 1.33 19.10
CA HIS A 79 8.34 0.64 18.22
C HIS A 79 8.59 1.45 16.94
N LYS A 80 7.54 1.98 16.32
CA LYS A 80 7.61 2.79 15.10
C LYS A 80 8.26 4.15 15.32
N GLY A 81 7.95 4.85 16.40
CA GLY A 81 8.64 6.10 16.74
C GLY A 81 10.15 5.92 16.91
N ARG A 82 10.57 4.87 17.62
CA ARG A 82 12.00 4.54 17.77
C ARG A 82 12.64 4.06 16.46
N GLU A 83 11.91 3.35 15.60
CA GLU A 83 12.37 2.97 14.25
C GLU A 83 12.64 4.22 13.40
N LEU A 84 11.72 5.19 13.40
CA LEU A 84 11.87 6.45 12.67
C LEU A 84 13.06 7.26 13.16
N CYS A 85 13.21 7.43 14.48
CA CYS A 85 14.35 8.14 15.05
C CYS A 85 15.71 7.51 14.67
N GLU A 86 15.81 6.17 14.65
CA GLU A 86 17.02 5.49 14.17
C GLU A 86 17.26 5.71 12.67
N ILE A 87 16.20 5.69 11.86
CA ILE A 87 16.29 5.97 10.42
C ILE A 87 16.78 7.40 10.19
N GLU A 88 16.20 8.38 10.89
CA GLU A 88 16.57 9.80 10.77
C GLU A 88 18.04 10.02 11.13
N LYS A 89 18.50 9.46 12.26
CA LYS A 89 19.92 9.54 12.65
C LYS A 89 20.85 8.95 11.59
N ASN A 90 20.50 7.79 11.04
CA ASN A 90 21.31 7.14 10.01
C ASN A 90 21.27 7.89 8.66
N LEU A 91 20.14 8.53 8.32
CA LEU A 91 20.02 9.37 7.14
C LEU A 91 20.82 10.66 7.29
N GLN A 92 20.77 11.31 8.46
CA GLN A 92 21.59 12.48 8.78
C GLN A 92 23.09 12.16 8.67
N ALA A 93 23.52 11.01 9.19
CA ALA A 93 24.91 10.58 9.05
C ALA A 93 25.36 10.39 7.58
N MET A 94 24.42 10.15 6.66
CA MET A 94 24.69 9.98 5.23
C MET A 94 24.39 11.23 4.40
N SER A 95 23.82 12.29 4.98
CA SER A 95 23.36 13.47 4.25
C SER A 95 24.51 14.18 3.54
N GLY A 96 25.64 14.36 4.22
CA GLY A 96 26.82 15.03 3.65
C GLY A 96 27.38 14.32 2.41
N LYS A 97 27.18 12.99 2.28
CA LYS A 97 27.55 12.24 1.07
C LYS A 97 26.48 12.35 -0.03
N ALA A 98 25.21 12.46 0.34
CA ALA A 98 24.09 12.49 -0.59
C ALA A 98 23.87 13.89 -1.20
N GLU A 99 24.10 14.97 -0.44
CA GLU A 99 23.94 16.37 -0.87
C GLU A 99 24.67 16.73 -2.17
N PRO A 100 25.98 16.46 -2.34
CA PRO A 100 26.67 16.78 -3.58
C PRO A 100 26.12 15.97 -4.78
N LEU A 101 25.66 14.74 -4.54
CA LEU A 101 25.03 13.93 -5.58
C LEU A 101 23.65 14.50 -5.98
N TYR A 102 22.89 15.04 -5.04
CA TYR A 102 21.63 15.74 -5.35
C TYR A 102 21.87 17.01 -6.16
N ALA A 103 22.88 17.81 -5.80
CA ALA A 103 23.28 18.98 -6.57
C ALA A 103 23.69 18.59 -8.00
N LYS A 104 24.54 17.56 -8.13
CA LYS A 104 24.96 17.01 -9.43
C LYS A 104 23.78 16.51 -10.26
N ARG A 105 22.86 15.77 -9.64
CA ARG A 105 21.63 15.29 -10.30
C ARG A 105 20.78 16.45 -10.80
N LYS A 106 20.63 17.51 -10.01
CA LYS A 106 19.87 18.71 -10.39
C LYS A 106 20.52 19.41 -11.60
N ALA A 107 21.84 19.57 -11.59
CA ALA A 107 22.58 20.14 -12.72
C ALA A 107 22.41 19.31 -14.01
N LEU A 108 22.56 17.98 -13.92
CA LEU A 108 22.37 17.08 -15.06
C LEU A 108 20.93 17.11 -15.61
N LEU A 109 19.93 17.26 -14.73
CA LEU A 109 18.53 17.42 -15.15
C LEU A 109 18.32 18.73 -15.93
N HIS A 110 18.90 19.83 -15.45
CA HIS A 110 18.85 21.11 -16.15
C HIS A 110 19.49 21.01 -17.53
N GLU A 111 20.70 20.46 -17.61
CA GLU A 111 21.42 20.25 -18.87
C GLU A 111 20.62 19.36 -19.84
N LYS A 112 19.94 18.32 -19.33
CA LYS A 112 19.07 17.47 -20.15
C LYS A 112 17.92 18.27 -20.76
N ASP A 113 17.32 19.19 -20.00
CA ASP A 113 16.20 19.99 -20.46
C ASP A 113 16.65 21.05 -21.48
N GLU A 114 17.82 21.66 -21.29
CA GLU A 114 18.47 22.54 -22.28
C GLU A 114 18.80 21.80 -23.58
N LEU A 115 19.37 20.59 -23.48
CA LEU A 115 19.63 19.73 -24.64
C LEU A 115 18.33 19.35 -25.36
N ALA A 116 17.24 19.12 -24.65
CA ALA A 116 15.95 18.83 -25.26
C ALA A 116 15.40 20.05 -26.03
N ALA A 117 15.52 21.26 -25.47
CA ALA A 117 15.09 22.49 -26.13
C ALA A 117 15.91 22.77 -27.40
N THR A 118 17.23 22.64 -27.33
CA THR A 118 18.13 22.83 -28.49
C THR A 118 17.88 21.77 -29.58
N LEU A 119 17.66 20.51 -29.21
CA LEU A 119 17.30 19.46 -30.16
C LEU A 119 15.97 19.76 -30.87
N SER A 120 14.95 20.21 -30.15
CA SER A 120 13.67 20.60 -30.75
C SER A 120 13.82 21.75 -31.76
N GLN A 121 14.67 22.73 -31.46
CA GLN A 121 15.00 23.82 -32.40
C GLN A 121 15.78 23.33 -33.63
N LEU A 122 16.66 22.34 -33.47
CA LEU A 122 17.39 21.75 -34.60
C LEU A 122 16.47 20.90 -35.49
N GLU A 123 15.55 20.14 -34.89
CA GLU A 123 14.54 19.36 -35.62
C GLU A 123 13.64 20.25 -36.47
N SER A 124 13.19 21.40 -35.95
CA SER A 124 12.39 22.35 -36.73
C SER A 124 13.18 22.99 -37.88
N LYS A 125 14.46 23.33 -37.66
CA LYS A 125 15.37 23.82 -38.72
C LYS A 125 15.62 22.78 -39.81
N ILE A 126 15.86 21.52 -39.42
CA ILE A 126 16.04 20.41 -40.37
C ILE A 126 14.78 20.26 -41.23
N ALA A 127 13.60 20.20 -40.60
CA ALA A 127 12.33 20.09 -41.32
C ALA A 127 12.08 21.29 -42.27
N PHE A 128 12.51 22.49 -41.90
CA PHE A 128 12.47 23.66 -42.78
C PHE A 128 13.40 23.48 -43.99
N TYR A 129 14.66 23.10 -43.77
CA TYR A 129 15.60 22.88 -44.86
C TYR A 129 15.20 21.74 -45.79
N GLU A 130 14.61 20.66 -45.27
CA GLU A 130 14.09 19.55 -46.09
C GLU A 130 13.00 20.02 -47.05
N LYS A 131 12.04 20.83 -46.56
CA LYS A 131 10.99 21.41 -47.41
C LYS A 131 11.57 22.32 -48.50
N GLU A 132 12.49 23.21 -48.14
CA GLU A 132 13.11 24.12 -49.12
C GLU A 132 13.91 23.37 -50.19
N ILE A 133 14.66 22.33 -49.80
CA ILE A 133 15.40 21.46 -50.71
C ILE A 133 14.42 20.80 -51.70
N ASP A 134 13.37 20.16 -51.20
CA ASP A 134 12.39 19.44 -52.03
C ASP A 134 11.68 20.38 -53.02
N GLU A 135 11.38 21.61 -52.61
CA GLU A 135 10.70 22.58 -53.46
C GLU A 135 11.63 23.16 -54.53
N ILE A 136 12.90 23.46 -54.19
CA ILE A 136 13.90 23.90 -55.17
C ILE A 136 14.21 22.78 -56.17
N GLU A 137 14.30 21.52 -55.74
CA GLU A 137 14.49 20.37 -56.63
C GLU A 137 13.31 20.19 -57.59
N ARG A 138 12.07 20.36 -57.10
CA ARG A 138 10.87 20.36 -57.94
C ARG A 138 10.90 21.48 -58.99
N GLU A 139 11.24 22.70 -58.60
CA GLU A 139 11.31 23.85 -59.51
C GLU A 139 12.43 23.68 -60.56
N LEU A 140 13.62 23.24 -60.14
CA LEU A 140 14.74 22.92 -61.04
C LEU A 140 14.36 21.84 -62.07
N LYS A 141 13.63 20.81 -61.66
CA LYS A 141 13.17 19.74 -62.57
C LYS A 141 12.23 20.28 -63.65
N ILE A 142 11.33 21.20 -63.31
CA ILE A 142 10.41 21.85 -64.25
C ILE A 142 11.19 22.76 -65.22
N ILE A 143 12.09 23.59 -64.69
CA ILE A 143 12.88 24.53 -65.51
C ILE A 143 13.83 23.78 -66.45
N ALA A 144 14.39 22.64 -66.02
CA ALA A 144 15.24 21.80 -66.85
C ALA A 144 14.49 21.14 -68.02
N ALA A 145 13.19 20.85 -67.85
CA ALA A 145 12.35 20.27 -68.91
C ALA A 145 11.81 21.32 -69.90
N THR A 146 11.78 22.60 -69.50
CA THR A 146 11.16 23.67 -70.29
C THR A 146 12.12 24.18 -71.38
N LYS A 147 11.62 24.36 -72.60
CA LYS A 147 12.38 24.92 -73.74
C LYS A 147 12.34 26.45 -73.84
N SER A 148 11.64 27.13 -72.93
CA SER A 148 11.48 28.59 -72.97
C SER A 148 12.79 29.29 -72.59
N LYS A 149 13.02 30.47 -73.18
CA LYS A 149 14.17 31.33 -72.83
C LYS A 149 14.02 31.96 -71.44
N TYR A 150 12.79 32.18 -71.00
CA TYR A 150 12.49 32.85 -69.74
C TYR A 150 11.54 32.02 -68.87
N TRP A 151 11.71 32.12 -67.56
CA TRP A 151 10.86 31.49 -66.56
C TRP A 151 10.61 32.45 -65.39
N ASP A 152 9.39 32.42 -64.86
CA ASP A 152 8.98 33.30 -63.79
C ASP A 152 9.16 32.56 -62.44
N SER A 153 10.03 33.06 -61.57
CA SER A 153 10.30 32.47 -60.26
C SER A 153 10.15 33.52 -59.16
N SER A 154 9.70 33.06 -57.99
CA SER A 154 9.60 33.86 -56.76
C SER A 154 10.68 33.54 -55.73
N ARG A 155 11.66 32.69 -56.07
CA ARG A 155 12.71 32.23 -55.12
C ARG A 155 14.00 33.03 -55.15
N VAL A 156 14.29 33.69 -56.27
CA VAL A 156 15.50 34.51 -56.42
C VAL A 156 15.36 35.83 -55.65
N VAL A 157 14.18 36.47 -55.73
CA VAL A 157 13.81 37.65 -54.94
C VAL A 157 12.61 37.27 -54.09
N ALA A 158 12.77 37.33 -52.77
CA ALA A 158 11.76 36.86 -51.83
C ALA A 158 10.42 37.57 -52.04
N GLY A 159 9.37 36.80 -52.32
CA GLY A 159 7.98 37.26 -52.34
C GLY A 159 7.50 37.91 -53.65
N VAL A 160 8.36 38.09 -54.65
CA VAL A 160 7.96 38.69 -55.94
C VAL A 160 8.27 37.72 -57.08
N ARG A 161 7.24 37.31 -57.83
CA ARG A 161 7.44 36.57 -59.09
C ARG A 161 8.03 37.50 -60.13
N GLN A 162 9.25 37.22 -60.54
CA GLN A 162 9.94 37.97 -61.58
C GLN A 162 10.41 37.04 -62.69
N ARG A 163 10.50 37.58 -63.91
CA ARG A 163 10.93 36.85 -65.09
C ARG A 163 12.45 36.83 -65.18
N TYR A 164 13.03 35.64 -65.18
CA TYR A 164 14.48 35.44 -65.29
C TYR A 164 14.84 34.66 -66.55
N LEU A 165 16.08 34.85 -67.01
CA LEU A 165 16.67 33.97 -68.03
C LEU A 165 16.81 32.56 -67.44
N THR A 166 16.39 31.53 -68.19
CA THR A 166 16.36 30.16 -67.67
C THR A 166 17.74 29.63 -67.29
N SER A 167 18.80 29.96 -68.03
CA SER A 167 20.18 29.58 -67.70
C SER A 167 20.67 30.20 -66.39
N PHE A 168 20.40 31.49 -66.19
CA PHE A 168 20.70 32.19 -64.94
C PHE A 168 19.94 31.60 -63.76
N LEU A 169 18.64 31.38 -63.93
CA LEU A 169 17.78 30.83 -62.88
C LEU A 169 18.21 29.41 -62.48
N GLN A 170 18.59 28.56 -63.45
CA GLN A 170 19.13 27.24 -63.15
C GLN A 170 20.44 27.29 -62.35
N ALA A 171 21.38 28.17 -62.72
CA ALA A 171 22.62 28.34 -61.98
C ALA A 171 22.35 28.81 -60.54
N ARG A 172 21.48 29.82 -60.38
CA ARG A 172 21.16 30.39 -59.08
C ARG A 172 20.42 29.42 -58.16
N LEU A 173 19.43 28.69 -58.69
CA LEU A 173 18.70 27.69 -57.92
C LEU A 173 19.60 26.50 -57.53
N ARG A 174 20.59 26.12 -58.36
CA ARG A 174 21.60 25.12 -58.00
C ARG A 174 22.49 25.59 -56.84
N GLU A 175 22.97 26.84 -56.90
CA GLU A 175 23.73 27.43 -55.79
C GLU A 175 22.93 27.43 -54.48
N GLN A 176 21.67 27.89 -54.53
CA GLN A 176 20.78 27.89 -53.37
C GLN A 176 20.52 26.47 -52.86
N LEU A 177 20.33 25.51 -53.77
CA LEU A 177 20.15 24.10 -53.42
C LEU A 177 21.36 23.55 -52.67
N ASP A 178 22.57 23.83 -53.16
CA ASP A 178 23.81 23.39 -52.52
C ASP A 178 24.01 24.07 -51.15
N GLU A 179 23.66 25.35 -51.01
CA GLU A 179 23.65 26.08 -49.74
C GLU A 179 22.66 25.47 -48.73
N PHE A 180 21.44 25.14 -49.15
CA PHE A 180 20.48 24.48 -48.28
C PHE A 180 20.87 23.04 -47.93
N LYS A 181 21.43 22.28 -48.88
CA LYS A 181 21.95 20.93 -48.63
C LYS A 181 23.13 20.93 -47.65
N THR A 182 24.04 21.89 -47.76
CA THR A 182 25.15 22.03 -46.80
C THR A 182 24.63 22.39 -45.41
N ARG A 183 23.73 23.37 -45.29
CA ARG A 183 23.08 23.73 -44.01
C ARG A 183 22.26 22.59 -43.41
N HIS A 184 21.53 21.82 -44.22
CA HIS A 184 20.79 20.63 -43.76
C HIS A 184 21.75 19.57 -43.20
N ARG A 185 22.86 19.30 -43.89
CA ARG A 185 23.89 18.35 -43.42
C ARG A 185 24.52 18.81 -42.11
N GLU A 186 24.83 20.10 -41.97
CA GLU A 186 25.37 20.68 -40.73
C GLU A 186 24.37 20.62 -39.57
N ALA A 187 23.11 20.96 -39.81
CA ALA A 187 22.04 20.86 -38.82
C ALA A 187 21.80 19.41 -38.39
N THR A 188 21.81 18.46 -39.34
CA THR A 188 21.67 17.03 -39.07
C THR A 188 22.84 16.50 -38.25
N ARG A 189 24.09 16.86 -38.58
CA ARG A 189 25.27 16.51 -37.77
C ARG A 189 25.18 17.08 -36.36
N SER A 190 24.71 18.32 -36.23
CA SER A 190 24.53 18.98 -34.94
C SER A 190 23.44 18.31 -34.09
N ARG A 191 22.33 17.91 -34.73
CA ARG A 191 21.28 17.10 -34.09
C ARG A 191 21.85 15.77 -33.61
N ASP A 192 22.57 15.04 -34.47
CA ASP A 192 23.12 13.73 -34.12
C ASP A 192 24.08 13.83 -32.93
N LYS A 193 24.95 14.84 -32.92
CA LYS A 193 25.81 15.15 -31.77
C LYS A 193 24.98 15.42 -30.51
N GLY A 194 23.99 16.30 -30.59
CA GLY A 194 23.09 16.60 -29.47
C GLY A 194 22.33 15.38 -28.95
N THR A 195 21.90 14.46 -29.83
CA THR A 195 21.26 13.20 -29.40
C THR A 195 22.24 12.26 -28.71
N ALA A 196 23.50 12.23 -29.14
CA ALA A 196 24.55 11.47 -28.47
C ALA A 196 24.85 12.04 -27.07
N ASP A 197 24.94 13.36 -26.95
CA ASP A 197 25.12 14.07 -25.68
C ASP A 197 23.94 13.83 -24.74
N GLN A 198 22.70 13.87 -25.25
CA GLN A 198 21.51 13.53 -24.47
C GLN A 198 21.54 12.08 -23.95
N ARG A 199 22.03 11.12 -24.76
CA ARG A 199 22.22 9.73 -24.31
C ARG A 199 23.30 9.63 -23.25
N ALA A 200 24.41 10.34 -23.39
CA ALA A 200 25.49 10.38 -22.41
C ALA A 200 25.01 10.97 -21.08
N ASN A 201 24.31 12.10 -21.10
CA ASN A 201 23.71 12.71 -19.91
C ASN A 201 22.71 11.76 -19.23
N LYS A 202 21.82 11.08 -19.99
CA LYS A 202 20.95 10.03 -19.44
C LYS A 202 21.72 8.90 -18.75
N ARG A 203 22.90 8.50 -19.24
CA ARG A 203 23.75 7.48 -18.59
C ARG A 203 24.33 8.01 -17.28
N LEU A 204 24.80 9.26 -17.26
CA LEU A 204 25.31 9.93 -16.06
C LEU A 204 24.22 10.07 -14.99
N LEU A 205 23.01 10.49 -15.36
CA LEU A 205 21.87 10.55 -14.45
C LEU A 205 21.58 9.20 -13.80
N ARG A 206 21.58 8.11 -14.59
CA ARG A 206 21.40 6.75 -14.05
C ARG A 206 22.53 6.34 -13.10
N ALA A 207 23.76 6.73 -13.39
CA ALA A 207 24.90 6.44 -12.50
C ALA A 207 24.76 7.18 -11.16
N VAL A 208 24.45 8.49 -11.20
CA VAL A 208 24.22 9.30 -10.00
C VAL A 208 23.01 8.78 -9.21
N ASP A 209 21.92 8.41 -9.87
CA ASP A 209 20.76 7.81 -9.20
C ASP A 209 21.12 6.49 -8.49
N ARG A 210 21.96 5.65 -9.09
CA ARG A 210 22.44 4.40 -8.47
C ARG A 210 23.31 4.67 -7.24
N GLU A 211 24.04 5.78 -7.20
CA GLU A 211 24.83 6.20 -6.04
C GLU A 211 23.94 6.80 -4.92
N ILE A 212 22.88 7.53 -5.28
CA ILE A 212 21.95 8.14 -4.31
C ILE A 212 21.06 7.11 -3.61
N ILE A 213 20.57 6.10 -4.34
CA ILE A 213 19.66 5.08 -3.80
C ILE A 213 20.18 4.39 -2.53
N PRO A 214 21.41 3.86 -2.46
CA PRO A 214 21.91 3.19 -1.27
C PRO A 214 22.05 4.14 -0.08
N LEU A 215 22.39 5.41 -0.33
CA LEU A 215 22.57 6.44 0.70
C LEU A 215 21.25 6.95 1.30
N THR A 216 20.12 6.68 0.63
CA THR A 216 18.80 7.20 1.02
C THR A 216 17.84 6.05 1.32
N ARG A 217 17.16 5.53 0.29
CA ARG A 217 16.20 4.42 0.42
C ARG A 217 16.88 3.13 0.93
N GLY A 218 18.14 2.92 0.56
CA GLY A 218 18.95 1.80 1.03
C GLY A 218 19.17 1.85 2.54
N VAL A 219 19.57 3.01 3.07
CA VAL A 219 19.73 3.22 4.52
C VAL A 219 18.44 2.93 5.29
N VAL A 220 17.29 3.39 4.79
CA VAL A 220 15.98 3.12 5.41
C VAL A 220 15.72 1.62 5.49
N ARG A 221 15.89 0.89 4.37
CA ARG A 221 15.66 -0.56 4.33
C ARG A 221 16.63 -1.32 5.22
N LYS A 222 17.92 -0.95 5.18
CA LYS A 222 18.98 -1.55 5.98
C LYS A 222 18.71 -1.36 7.48
N THR A 223 18.41 -0.13 7.90
CA THR A 223 18.12 0.21 9.31
C THR A 223 16.93 -0.58 9.84
N LYS A 224 15.83 -0.67 9.09
CA LYS A 224 14.66 -1.47 9.48
C LYS A 224 15.00 -2.95 9.62
N ARG A 225 15.79 -3.51 8.69
CA ARG A 225 16.22 -4.91 8.72
C ARG A 225 17.11 -5.20 9.93
N GLU A 226 18.12 -4.37 10.16
CA GLU A 226 19.06 -4.50 11.28
C GLU A 226 18.34 -4.37 12.61
N ARG A 227 17.48 -3.37 12.77
CA ARG A 227 16.65 -3.21 13.97
C ARG A 227 15.82 -4.45 14.24
N SER A 228 15.13 -4.97 13.22
CA SER A 228 14.32 -6.18 13.35
C SER A 228 15.15 -7.41 13.70
N ALA A 229 16.38 -7.51 13.17
CA ALA A 229 17.31 -8.59 13.51
C ALA A 229 17.80 -8.47 14.96
N ARG A 230 18.23 -7.28 15.40
CA ARG A 230 18.65 -7.01 16.78
C ARG A 230 17.55 -7.33 17.78
N LEU A 231 16.32 -6.87 17.52
CA LEU A 231 15.18 -7.15 18.40
C LEU A 231 14.86 -8.64 18.48
N ARG A 232 14.88 -9.36 17.33
CA ARG A 232 14.69 -10.81 17.32
C ARG A 232 15.78 -11.55 18.08
N HIS A 233 17.03 -11.15 17.90
CA HIS A 233 18.16 -11.72 18.63
C HIS A 233 18.02 -11.51 20.14
N LYS A 234 17.70 -10.27 20.56
CA LYS A 234 17.46 -9.93 21.97
C LYS A 234 16.36 -10.80 22.59
N VAL A 235 15.19 -10.86 21.94
CA VAL A 235 14.06 -11.67 22.44
C VAL A 235 14.41 -13.15 22.54
N ARG A 236 15.12 -13.71 21.54
CA ARG A 236 15.56 -15.12 21.57
C ARG A 236 16.55 -15.38 22.70
N SER A 237 17.51 -14.48 22.90
CA SER A 237 18.50 -14.60 23.97
C SER A 237 17.84 -14.52 25.36
N GLU A 238 16.94 -13.56 25.57
CA GLU A 238 16.17 -13.42 26.80
C GLU A 238 15.30 -14.67 27.05
N HIS A 239 14.64 -15.19 26.02
CA HIS A 239 13.85 -16.41 26.12
C HIS A 239 14.69 -17.63 26.49
N ALA A 240 15.84 -17.83 25.83
CA ALA A 240 16.76 -18.91 26.15
C ALA A 240 17.27 -18.82 27.59
N GLY A 241 17.62 -17.60 28.04
CA GLY A 241 18.00 -17.34 29.43
C GLY A 241 16.88 -17.69 30.42
N ALA A 242 15.65 -17.25 30.15
CA ALA A 242 14.49 -17.55 30.99
C ALA A 242 14.21 -19.07 31.08
N VAL A 243 14.26 -19.78 29.95
CA VAL A 243 14.12 -21.25 29.91
C VAL A 243 15.23 -21.92 30.72
N GLY A 244 16.47 -21.43 30.59
CA GLY A 244 17.61 -21.89 31.40
C GLY A 244 17.35 -21.75 32.90
N MET A 245 16.92 -20.57 33.35
CA MET A 245 16.59 -20.32 34.76
C MET A 245 15.44 -21.22 35.24
N GLN A 246 14.37 -21.34 34.45
CA GLN A 246 13.24 -22.20 34.78
C GLN A 246 13.66 -23.67 34.92
N ARG A 247 14.54 -24.16 34.04
CA ARG A 247 15.08 -25.52 34.12
C ARG A 247 15.85 -25.74 35.43
N VAL A 248 16.73 -24.81 35.78
CA VAL A 248 17.49 -24.88 37.04
C VAL A 248 16.56 -24.88 38.24
N PHE A 249 15.58 -23.97 38.28
CA PHE A 249 14.63 -23.85 39.36
C PHE A 249 13.74 -25.10 39.51
N ARG A 250 13.21 -25.63 38.39
CA ARG A 250 12.43 -26.88 38.38
C ARG A 250 13.26 -28.05 38.90
N GLY A 251 14.52 -28.15 38.48
CA GLY A 251 15.44 -29.18 38.96
C GLY A 251 15.74 -29.05 40.46
N HIS A 252 15.99 -27.83 40.95
CA HIS A 252 16.14 -27.57 42.38
C HIS A 252 14.88 -27.99 43.15
N ARG A 253 13.70 -27.52 42.73
CA ARG A 253 12.43 -27.86 43.38
C ARG A 253 12.17 -29.37 43.43
N ALA A 254 12.48 -30.09 42.36
CA ALA A 254 12.34 -31.55 42.32
C ALA A 254 13.29 -32.24 43.32
N ARG A 255 14.56 -31.83 43.37
CA ARG A 255 15.52 -32.36 44.36
C ARG A 255 15.12 -32.02 45.79
N SER A 256 14.76 -30.78 46.06
CA SER A 256 14.28 -30.37 47.39
C SER A 256 13.04 -31.16 47.81
N ALA A 257 12.16 -31.50 46.87
CA ALA A 257 11.02 -32.38 47.13
C ALA A 257 11.42 -33.84 47.37
N ILE A 258 12.49 -34.36 46.76
CA ILE A 258 13.03 -35.71 47.02
C ILE A 258 13.63 -35.80 48.42
N PHE A 259 14.41 -34.79 48.82
CA PHE A 259 15.08 -34.75 50.11
C PHE A 259 14.25 -34.10 51.22
N ALA A 260 12.96 -33.81 50.99
CA ALA A 260 12.07 -33.29 52.01
C ALA A 260 11.78 -34.40 53.04
N TRP A 261 12.10 -34.14 54.31
CA TRP A 261 11.85 -35.06 55.44
C TRP A 261 10.37 -35.47 55.56
N THR A 262 9.44 -34.64 55.06
CA THR A 262 7.98 -34.88 55.09
C THR A 262 7.47 -35.83 54.01
N ARG A 263 8.35 -36.59 53.35
CA ARG A 263 7.97 -37.44 52.22
C ARG A 263 7.64 -38.86 52.67
N ASP A 264 6.36 -39.19 52.69
CA ASP A 264 5.85 -40.56 52.79
C ASP A 264 6.15 -41.31 51.48
N TYR A 265 7.09 -42.25 51.52
CA TYR A 265 7.27 -43.25 50.48
C TYR A 265 6.34 -44.43 50.78
N TRP A 266 5.09 -44.32 50.36
CA TRP A 266 4.11 -45.42 50.34
C TRP A 266 3.50 -45.51 48.96
#